data_AF-A0A3C1ZGL9-F1
#
_entry.id   AF-A0A3C1ZGL9-F1
#
_cell.length_a   1.000
_cell.length_b   1.000
_cell.length_c   1.000
_cell.angle_alpha   90.00
_cell.angle_beta   90.00
_cell.angle_gamma   90.00
#
_symmetry.space_group_name_H-M   'P 1'
#
loop_
_entity.id
_entity.type
_entity.pdbx_description
1 polymer ?
#
loop_
_entity_poly.entity_id
_entity_poly.type
_entity_poly.pdbx_seq_one_letter_code
_entity_poly.pdbx_strand_id
1 'polypeptide(L)'
;MKVLDCDVFPLILDGRVPDEGACVELGMVYAQKYLNNTDKTILGLSTDPRYLFPDSKLNPMIQRAMDRIFESEEALLEYLRNLSR
;
A
#
# COMPACT_ATOMS: atom_id res chain seq x y z
N MET A 1 -6.09 -15.10 -9.14
CA MET A 1 -6.15 -14.84 -7.67
C MET A 1 -6.48 -13.37 -7.56
N LYS A 2 -7.64 -12.99 -6.99
CA LYS A 2 -8.24 -11.65 -7.20
C LYS A 2 -7.28 -10.47 -7.01
N VAL A 3 -6.36 -10.56 -6.08
CA VAL A 3 -5.32 -9.54 -5.80
C VAL A 3 -4.34 -9.34 -6.96
N LEU A 4 -4.00 -10.39 -7.71
CA LEU A 4 -3.11 -10.31 -8.88
C LEU A 4 -3.82 -9.75 -10.13
N ASP A 5 -5.15 -9.65 -10.09
CA ASP A 5 -5.97 -9.20 -11.22
C ASP A 5 -6.41 -7.73 -11.08
N CYS A 6 -6.02 -7.03 -9.99
CA CYS A 6 -6.42 -5.63 -9.75
C CYS A 6 -5.51 -4.59 -10.44
N ASP A 7 -6.07 -3.45 -10.82
CA ASP A 7 -5.27 -2.29 -11.29
C ASP A 7 -4.75 -1.43 -10.12
N VAL A 8 -5.53 -1.39 -9.03
CA VAL A 8 -5.21 -0.64 -7.82
C VAL A 8 -5.27 -1.59 -6.61
N PHE A 9 -4.22 -1.58 -5.80
CA PHE A 9 -4.10 -2.35 -4.57
C PHE A 9 -4.01 -1.40 -3.36
N PRO A 10 -5.13 -1.08 -2.70
CA PRO A 10 -5.11 -0.34 -1.45
C PRO A 10 -4.85 -1.28 -0.26
N LEU A 11 -3.94 -0.87 0.64
CA LEU A 11 -3.63 -1.57 1.88
C LEU A 11 -3.81 -0.65 3.09
N ILE A 12 -4.60 -1.10 4.06
CA ILE A 12 -4.75 -0.42 5.36
C ILE A 12 -3.57 -0.83 6.24
N LEU A 13 -2.80 0.16 6.69
CA LEU A 13 -1.58 0.02 7.49
C LEU A 13 -1.81 0.34 8.98
N ASP A 14 -3.08 0.38 9.40
CA ASP A 14 -3.43 0.76 10.77
C ASP A 14 -3.05 -0.31 11.79
N GLY A 15 -2.56 0.16 12.93
CA GLY A 15 -2.02 -0.67 13.99
C GLY A 15 -0.49 -0.67 14.04
N ARG A 16 0.05 -1.19 15.13
CA ARG A 16 1.51 -1.16 15.39
C ARG A 16 2.31 -2.02 14.42
N VAL A 17 1.71 -3.11 13.94
CA VAL A 17 2.28 -4.04 12.97
C VAL A 17 1.19 -4.38 11.95
N PRO A 18 1.39 -4.10 10.66
CA PRO A 18 0.45 -4.48 9.61
C PRO A 18 0.24 -6.00 9.55
N ASP A 19 -0.94 -6.43 9.12
CA ASP A 19 -1.30 -7.84 9.01
C ASP A 19 -0.32 -8.62 8.11
N GLU A 20 0.16 -9.77 8.59
CA GLU A 20 1.15 -10.58 7.87
C GLU A 20 0.59 -11.14 6.56
N GLY A 21 -0.70 -11.52 6.52
CA GLY A 21 -1.36 -12.01 5.32
C GLY A 21 -1.43 -10.92 4.25
N ALA A 22 -1.83 -9.72 4.64
CA ALA A 22 -1.85 -8.56 3.75
C ALA A 22 -0.44 -8.15 3.30
N CYS A 23 0.59 -8.35 4.13
CA CYS A 23 2.00 -8.16 3.73
C CYS A 23 2.47 -9.19 2.69
N VAL A 24 1.99 -10.44 2.76
CA VAL A 24 2.26 -11.45 1.72
C VAL A 24 1.62 -11.01 0.40
N GLU A 25 0.36 -10.58 0.43
CA GLU A 25 -0.35 -10.08 -0.74
C GLU A 25 0.37 -8.87 -1.35
N LEU A 26 0.82 -7.91 -0.53
CA LEU A 26 1.64 -6.77 -0.97
C LEU A 26 2.91 -7.23 -1.71
N GLY A 27 3.64 -8.20 -1.16
CA GLY A 27 4.83 -8.75 -1.80
C GLY A 27 4.54 -9.39 -3.16
N MET A 28 3.41 -10.09 -3.28
CA MET A 28 2.97 -10.71 -4.52
C MET A 28 2.60 -9.66 -5.59
N VAL A 29 1.84 -8.62 -5.23
CA VAL A 29 1.47 -7.53 -6.14
C VAL A 29 2.70 -6.75 -6.57
N TYR A 30 3.58 -6.40 -5.63
CA TYR A 30 4.84 -5.71 -5.90
C TYR A 30 5.69 -6.53 -6.88
N ALA A 31 5.92 -7.82 -6.61
CA ALA A 31 6.71 -8.67 -7.50
C ALA A 31 6.09 -8.75 -8.91
N GLN A 32 4.77 -8.94 -9.01
CA GLN A 32 4.08 -8.98 -10.30
C GLN A 32 4.23 -7.67 -11.08
N LYS A 33 4.15 -6.52 -10.40
CA LYS A 33 4.34 -5.20 -11.01
C LYS A 33 5.64 -5.12 -11.80
N TYR A 34 6.75 -5.60 -11.22
CA TYR A 34 8.06 -5.58 -11.86
C TYR A 34 8.28 -6.73 -12.86
N LEU A 35 7.84 -7.95 -12.53
CA LEU A 35 8.05 -9.12 -13.40
C LEU A 35 7.26 -9.02 -14.71
N ASN A 36 6.05 -8.46 -14.64
CA ASN A 36 5.15 -8.34 -15.78
C ASN A 36 5.12 -6.92 -16.37
N ASN A 37 5.90 -5.99 -15.82
CA ASN A 37 5.95 -4.58 -16.21
C ASN A 37 4.54 -3.95 -16.33
N THR A 38 3.72 -4.13 -15.29
CA THR A 38 2.33 -3.64 -15.25
C THR A 38 2.23 -2.30 -14.52
N ASP A 39 1.28 -1.46 -14.92
CA ASP A 39 1.02 -0.15 -14.28
C ASP A 39 0.19 -0.23 -12.99
N LYS A 40 0.32 -1.33 -12.23
CA LYS A 40 -0.40 -1.51 -10.96
C LYS A 40 -0.02 -0.43 -9.95
N THR A 41 -1.03 0.17 -9.36
CA THR A 41 -0.88 1.22 -8.35
C THR A 41 -1.05 0.62 -6.95
N ILE A 42 -0.01 0.69 -6.12
CA ILE A 42 0.03 0.12 -4.78
C ILE A 42 -0.02 1.27 -3.76
N LEU A 43 -1.11 1.35 -2.98
CA LEU A 43 -1.41 2.47 -2.09
C LEU A 43 -1.52 2.02 -0.65
N GLY A 44 -0.94 2.80 0.28
CA GLY A 44 -1.10 2.60 1.72
C GLY A 44 -2.02 3.65 2.35
N LEU A 45 -2.84 3.26 3.32
CA LEU A 45 -3.58 4.16 4.21
C LEU A 45 -3.13 3.94 5.66
N SER A 46 -2.61 4.97 6.32
CA SER A 46 -2.13 4.93 7.70
C SER A 46 -2.77 6.06 8.48
N THR A 47 -3.96 5.82 9.04
CA THR A 47 -4.67 6.79 9.88
C THR A 47 -4.14 6.80 11.32
N ASP A 48 -3.52 5.69 11.75
CA ASP A 48 -2.92 5.56 13.07
C ASP A 48 -1.47 6.09 13.10
N PRO A 49 -1.16 7.13 13.90
CA PRO A 49 0.19 7.68 14.02
C PRO A 49 1.10 6.88 14.97
N ARG A 50 0.65 5.74 15.52
CA ARG A 50 1.46 4.94 16.44
C ARG A 50 2.49 4.12 15.68
N TYR A 51 3.75 4.59 15.68
CA TYR A 51 4.84 3.98 14.92
C TYR A 51 5.57 2.88 15.69
N LEU A 52 6.08 1.90 14.94
CA LEU A 52 6.90 0.83 15.49
C LEU A 52 8.33 1.27 15.79
N PHE A 53 8.88 2.21 15.00
CA PHE A 53 10.25 2.70 15.14
C PHE A 53 10.30 4.20 15.46
N PRO A 54 11.34 4.68 16.19
CA PRO A 54 11.52 6.10 16.50
C PRO A 54 11.67 6.98 15.25
N ASP A 55 12.33 6.46 14.22
CA ASP A 55 12.74 7.23 13.03
C ASP A 55 12.01 6.81 11.75
N SER A 56 11.17 5.77 11.80
CA SER A 56 10.43 5.27 10.65
C SER A 56 9.05 4.77 11.05
N LYS A 57 8.04 5.18 10.27
CA LYS A 57 6.65 4.77 10.49
C LYS A 57 6.42 3.29 10.18
N LEU A 58 7.17 2.72 9.23
CA LEU A 58 6.90 1.40 8.65
C LEU A 58 8.18 0.57 8.45
N ASN A 59 7.98 -0.75 8.31
CA ASN A 59 9.01 -1.65 7.82
C ASN A 59 9.49 -1.18 6.42
N PRO A 60 10.81 -1.08 6.16
CA PRO A 60 11.34 -0.63 4.87
C PRO A 60 10.83 -1.41 3.66
N MET A 61 10.54 -2.71 3.81
CA MET A 61 10.00 -3.54 2.74
C MET A 61 8.56 -3.15 2.38
N ILE A 62 7.74 -2.83 3.39
CA ILE A 62 6.38 -2.35 3.19
C ILE A 62 6.43 -0.96 2.57
N GLN A 63 7.21 -0.05 3.15
CA GLN A 63 7.33 1.31 2.66
C GLN A 63 7.83 1.36 1.22
N ARG A 64 8.81 0.52 0.86
CA ARG A 64 9.35 0.47 -0.49
C ARG A 64 8.36 -0.11 -1.51
N ALA A 65 7.48 -1.01 -1.07
CA ALA A 65 6.50 -1.62 -1.95
C ALA A 65 5.34 -0.68 -2.30
N MET A 66 5.15 0.41 -1.55
CA MET A 66 4.11 1.40 -1.80
C MET A 66 4.55 2.43 -2.84
N ASP A 67 3.64 2.77 -3.77
CA ASP A 67 3.81 3.93 -4.65
C ASP A 67 3.50 5.23 -3.89
N ARG A 68 2.51 5.18 -2.98
CA ARG A 68 2.13 6.30 -2.12
C ARG A 68 1.46 5.82 -0.85
N ILE A 69 1.67 6.56 0.25
CA ILE A 69 1.00 6.35 1.54
C ILE A 69 0.21 7.62 1.87
N PHE A 70 -1.02 7.44 2.34
CA PHE A 70 -1.92 8.51 2.76
C PHE A 70 -2.14 8.42 4.27
N GLU A 71 -2.28 9.58 4.90
CA GLU A 71 -2.55 9.68 6.35
C GLU A 71 -4.03 9.99 6.67
N SER A 72 -4.85 10.17 5.63
CA SER A 72 -6.29 10.35 5.77
C SER A 72 -7.05 9.69 4.63
N GLU A 73 -8.29 9.29 4.92
CA GLU A 73 -9.19 8.69 3.94
C GLU A 73 -9.54 9.70 2.84
N GLU A 74 -9.72 10.97 3.19
CA GLU A 74 -10.07 12.03 2.25
C GLU A 74 -9.00 12.20 1.17
N ALA A 75 -7.72 12.21 1.56
CA ALA A 75 -6.61 12.36 0.63
C ALA A 75 -6.47 11.16 -0.32
N LEU A 76 -6.71 9.94 0.19
CA LEU A 76 -6.75 8.73 -0.63
C LEU A 76 -7.92 8.79 -1.63
N LEU A 77 -9.11 9.14 -1.17
CA LEU A 77 -10.31 9.23 -2.03
C LEU A 77 -10.16 10.31 -3.10
N GLU A 78 -9.58 11.46 -2.75
CA GLU A 78 -9.27 12.52 -3.70
C GLU A 78 -8.29 12.03 -4.77
N TYR A 79 -7.24 11.31 -4.38
CA TYR A 79 -6.30 10.73 -5.32
C TYR A 79 -6.96 9.73 -6.27
N LEU A 80 -7.77 8.81 -5.74
CA LEU A 80 -8.47 7.80 -6.55
C LEU A 80 -9.45 8.43 -7.56
N ARG A 81 -10.15 9.50 -7.17
CA ARG A 81 -11.03 10.26 -8.10
C ARG A 81 -10.25 10.87 -9.26
N ASN A 82 -9.01 11.29 -9.03
CA ASN A 82 -8.15 11.89 -10.04
C ASN A 82 -7.36 10.86 -10.87
N LEU A 83 -7.21 9.63 -10.38
CA LEU A 83 -6.55 8.52 -11.08
C LEU A 83 -7.36 8.02 -12.30
N SER A 84 -8.66 8.30 -12.32
CA SER A 84 -9.61 7.82 -13.32
C SER A 84 -9.70 8.69 -14.59
N ARG A 85 -8.65 9.49 -14.90
CA ARG A 85 -8.61 10.42 -16.04
C ARG A 85 -7.49 10.09 -17.01
#